data_AF-A0A4Q2A0C9-F1
#
_entry.id   AF-A0A4Q2A0C9-F1
#
_cell.length_a   1.000
_cell.length_b   1.000
_cell.length_c   1.000
_cell.angle_alpha   90.00
_cell.angle_beta   90.00
_cell.angle_gamma   90.00
#
_symmetry.space_group_name_H-M   'P 1'
#
loop_
_entity.id
_entity.type
_entity.pdbx_description
1 polymer ?
#
loop_
_entity_poly.entity_id
_entity_poly.type
_entity_poly.pdbx_seq_one_letter_code
_entity_poly.pdbx_strand_id
1 'polypeptide(L)'
;MDLINKLSDPALLETMTVGDKLTAGLMVTLIGMTITVLALLILWGAIVVMTKLIVKQPKQAVQVVKHEPATVKSVVVEETEDNDELIAVITAAIAASLKTSIHNVVVKNIVRIPDETPAWASKGRVDQMNARF
;
A
#
# COMPACT_ATOMS: atom_id res chain seq x y z
N MET A 1 31.54 -21.57 -41.65
CA MET A 1 30.83 -22.87 -41.79
C MET A 1 31.54 -24.04 -41.10
N ASP A 2 32.83 -23.92 -40.76
CA ASP A 2 33.59 -24.99 -40.08
C ASP A 2 33.25 -25.16 -38.58
N LEU A 3 32.93 -24.05 -37.90
CA LEU A 3 32.53 -24.02 -36.48
C LEU A 3 31.16 -24.70 -36.22
N ILE A 4 30.27 -24.69 -37.20
CA ILE A 4 28.96 -25.34 -37.11
C ILE A 4 29.11 -26.86 -37.21
N ASN A 5 29.96 -27.35 -38.11
CA ASN A 5 30.25 -28.79 -38.20
C ASN A 5 30.97 -29.32 -36.95
N LYS A 6 31.81 -28.50 -36.31
CA LYS A 6 32.52 -28.88 -35.07
C LYS A 6 31.66 -28.86 -33.80
N LEU A 7 30.52 -28.16 -33.83
CA LEU A 7 29.52 -28.13 -32.76
C LEU A 7 28.39 -29.15 -32.99
N SER A 8 28.25 -29.67 -34.21
CA SER A 8 27.31 -30.73 -34.57
C SER A 8 27.87 -32.15 -34.38
N ASP A 9 29.16 -32.28 -34.04
CA ASP A 9 29.75 -33.56 -33.62
C ASP A 9 29.27 -33.94 -32.20
N PRO A 10 28.42 -34.96 -32.05
CA PRO A 10 27.88 -35.36 -30.74
C PRO A 10 28.98 -35.79 -29.76
N ALA A 11 30.15 -36.20 -30.26
CA ALA A 11 31.31 -36.55 -29.43
C ALA A 11 31.94 -35.36 -28.68
N LEU A 12 31.79 -34.11 -29.17
CA LEU A 12 32.27 -32.90 -28.47
C LEU A 12 31.23 -32.35 -27.48
N LEU A 13 29.95 -32.65 -27.71
CA LEU A 13 28.86 -32.29 -26.80
C LEU A 13 28.72 -33.27 -25.63
N GLU A 14 29.09 -34.53 -25.85
CA GLU A 14 29.03 -35.63 -24.87
C GLU A 14 30.30 -35.71 -24.00
N THR A 15 31.43 -35.14 -24.45
CA THR A 15 32.69 -35.08 -23.66
C THR A 15 32.77 -33.90 -22.69
N MET A 16 31.86 -32.92 -22.77
CA MET A 16 31.67 -31.98 -21.67
C MET A 16 30.83 -32.65 -20.58
N THR A 17 31.53 -33.16 -19.58
CA THR A 17 30.95 -33.81 -18.39
C THR A 17 29.80 -32.96 -17.83
N VAL A 18 28.73 -33.61 -17.37
CA VAL A 18 27.57 -32.93 -16.75
C VAL A 18 28.02 -31.98 -15.62
N GLY A 19 29.15 -32.29 -14.98
CA GLY A 19 29.82 -31.43 -14.00
C GLY A 19 30.22 -30.05 -14.56
N ASP A 20 30.74 -29.96 -15.78
CA ASP A 20 31.17 -28.68 -16.39
C ASP A 20 29.98 -27.81 -16.79
N LYS A 21 28.89 -28.44 -17.23
CA LYS A 21 27.63 -27.73 -17.52
C LYS A 21 26.97 -27.23 -16.22
N LEU A 22 27.05 -28.01 -15.14
CA LEU A 22 26.54 -27.64 -13.83
C LEU A 22 27.34 -26.49 -13.22
N THR A 23 28.67 -26.50 -13.30
CA THR A 23 29.52 -25.40 -12.81
C THR A 23 29.34 -24.13 -13.64
N ALA A 24 29.22 -24.24 -14.96
CA ALA A 24 28.90 -23.11 -15.82
C ALA A 24 27.53 -22.49 -15.48
N GLY A 25 26.51 -23.33 -15.25
CA GLY A 25 25.19 -22.87 -14.82
C GLY A 25 25.23 -22.17 -13.45
N LEU A 26 25.95 -22.73 -12.48
CA LEU A 26 26.13 -22.16 -11.14
C LEU A 26 26.86 -20.81 -11.20
N MET A 27 27.85 -20.67 -12.09
CA MET A 27 28.54 -19.40 -12.27
C MET A 27 27.62 -18.33 -12.89
N VAL A 28 26.77 -18.71 -13.85
CA VAL A 28 25.77 -17.80 -14.44
C VAL A 28 24.72 -17.38 -13.42
N THR A 29 24.24 -18.26 -12.55
CA THR A 29 23.28 -17.88 -11.51
C THR A 29 23.90 -16.94 -10.48
N LEU A 30 25.16 -17.14 -10.09
CA LEU A 30 25.87 -16.23 -9.19
C LEU A 30 26.01 -14.82 -9.81
N ILE A 31 26.37 -14.73 -11.09
CA ILE A 31 26.49 -13.46 -11.82
C ILE A 31 25.10 -12.81 -11.97
N GLY A 32 24.07 -13.58 -12.34
CA GLY A 32 22.70 -13.07 -12.46
C GLY A 32 22.14 -12.57 -11.14
N MET A 33 22.37 -13.32 -10.04
CA MET A 33 21.93 -12.96 -8.70
C MET A 33 22.65 -11.71 -8.17
N THR A 34 23.95 -11.56 -8.46
CA THR A 34 24.67 -10.33 -8.07
C THR A 34 24.18 -9.12 -8.83
N ILE A 35 23.92 -9.24 -10.13
CA ILE A 35 23.38 -8.14 -10.94
C ILE A 35 22.00 -7.70 -10.44
N THR A 36 21.10 -8.62 -10.10
CA THR A 36 19.77 -8.26 -9.60
C THR A 36 19.81 -7.64 -8.20
N VAL A 37 20.70 -8.11 -7.32
CA VAL A 37 20.94 -7.46 -6.01
C VAL A 37 21.48 -6.04 -6.19
N LEU A 38 22.44 -5.81 -7.11
CA LEU A 38 22.93 -4.47 -7.43
C LEU A 38 21.82 -3.57 -7.97
N ALA A 39 20.99 -4.07 -8.88
CA ALA A 39 19.87 -3.33 -9.44
C ALA A 39 18.87 -2.89 -8.35
N LEU A 40 18.54 -3.79 -7.42
CA LEU A 40 17.68 -3.47 -6.27
C LEU A 40 18.32 -2.46 -5.32
N LEU A 41 19.62 -2.56 -5.05
CA LEU A 41 20.35 -1.59 -4.23
C LEU A 41 20.37 -0.19 -4.86
N ILE A 42 20.55 -0.11 -6.18
CA ILE A 42 20.49 1.16 -6.92
C ILE A 42 19.09 1.75 -6.85
N LEU A 43 18.04 0.93 -7.03
CA LEU A 43 16.66 1.38 -6.95
C LEU A 43 16.30 1.88 -5.54
N TRP A 44 16.69 1.13 -4.50
CA TRP A 44 16.55 1.56 -3.11
C TRP A 44 17.30 2.86 -2.84
N GLY A 45 18.55 2.96 -3.33
CA GLY A 45 19.37 4.15 -3.26
C GLY A 45 18.71 5.38 -3.91
N ALA A 46 18.10 5.22 -5.09
CA ALA A 46 17.39 6.29 -5.77
C ALA A 46 16.19 6.82 -4.94
N ILE A 47 15.46 5.92 -4.29
CA ILE A 47 14.35 6.28 -3.38
C ILE A 47 14.88 7.05 -2.16
N VAL A 48 15.99 6.59 -1.56
CA VAL A 48 16.63 7.29 -0.43
C VAL A 48 17.14 8.66 -0.85
N VAL A 49 17.78 8.78 -2.02
CA VAL A 49 18.28 10.06 -2.56
C VAL A 49 17.14 11.03 -2.81
N MET A 50 16.06 10.61 -3.48
CA MET A 50 14.88 11.45 -3.68
C MET A 50 14.28 11.89 -2.35
N THR A 51 14.11 10.97 -1.38
CA THR A 51 13.58 11.35 -0.08
C THR A 51 14.53 12.27 0.70
N LYS A 52 15.85 12.14 0.56
CA LYS A 52 16.83 13.01 1.25
C LYS A 52 16.94 14.39 0.61
N LEU A 53 16.75 14.51 -0.70
CA LEU A 53 16.75 15.79 -1.42
C LEU A 53 15.44 16.57 -1.19
N ILE A 54 14.30 15.88 -1.07
CA ILE A 54 12.98 16.49 -0.87
C ILE A 54 12.71 16.79 0.62
N VAL A 55 13.21 15.96 1.53
CA VAL A 55 12.97 16.08 2.97
C VAL A 55 14.08 16.90 3.63
N LYS A 56 14.02 18.23 3.47
CA LYS A 56 14.83 19.21 4.21
C LYS A 56 14.26 19.50 5.61
N GLN A 57 13.54 18.55 6.20
CA GLN A 57 13.08 18.57 7.60
C GLN A 57 13.19 17.17 8.20
N PRO A 58 13.59 17.01 9.46
CA PRO A 58 14.13 15.76 9.98
C PRO A 58 13.09 14.64 9.92
N LYS A 59 13.42 13.54 9.21
CA LYS A 59 12.75 12.25 9.39
C LYS A 59 13.02 11.79 10.81
N GLN A 60 12.00 11.91 11.66
CA GLN A 60 11.97 11.26 12.97
C GLN A 60 12.23 9.77 12.77
N ALA A 61 13.12 9.25 13.61
CA ALA A 61 13.43 7.84 13.69
C ALA A 61 12.14 7.03 13.85
N VAL A 62 11.95 6.05 12.97
CA VAL A 62 11.00 4.97 13.19
C VAL A 62 11.55 4.17 14.38
N GLN A 63 11.17 4.57 15.58
CA GLN A 63 11.20 3.70 16.73
C GLN A 63 10.16 2.61 16.48
N VAL A 64 10.63 1.37 16.49
CA VAL A 64 9.79 0.18 16.60
C VAL A 64 9.06 0.29 17.94
N VAL A 65 7.90 0.92 17.95
CA VAL A 65 7.00 0.90 19.10
C VAL A 65 6.14 -0.34 18.96
N LYS A 66 6.52 -1.33 19.76
CA LYS A 66 5.72 -2.46 20.19
C LYS A 66 4.25 -2.07 20.30
N HIS A 67 3.42 -2.84 19.61
CA HIS A 67 1.97 -2.70 19.62
C HIS A 67 1.45 -2.90 21.05
N GLU A 68 1.09 -1.82 21.70
CA GLU A 68 0.25 -1.78 22.90
C GLU A 68 -0.81 -0.70 22.64
N PRO A 69 -2.10 -0.98 22.89
CA PRO A 69 -3.19 -0.22 22.29
C PRO A 69 -3.29 1.16 22.94
N ALA A 70 -2.72 2.15 22.27
CA ALA A 70 -2.87 3.54 22.66
C ALA A 70 -4.28 4.00 22.24
N THR A 71 -5.19 3.90 23.20
CA THR A 71 -6.40 4.71 23.37
C THR A 71 -6.29 6.01 22.58
N VAL A 72 -7.05 6.10 21.49
CA VAL A 72 -7.22 7.33 20.72
C VAL A 72 -7.79 8.34 21.70
N LYS A 73 -6.96 9.32 22.10
CA LYS A 73 -7.46 10.56 22.69
C LYS A 73 -8.35 11.19 21.62
N SER A 74 -9.65 10.94 21.74
CA SER A 74 -10.67 11.81 21.19
C SER A 74 -10.31 13.20 21.67
N VAL A 75 -9.91 14.07 20.74
CA VAL A 75 -10.18 15.48 20.91
C VAL A 75 -11.69 15.56 20.97
N VAL A 76 -12.23 15.51 22.19
CA VAL A 76 -13.57 16.00 22.47
C VAL A 76 -13.44 17.49 22.22
N VAL A 77 -13.65 17.88 20.96
CA VAL A 77 -14.21 19.20 20.74
C VAL A 77 -15.56 19.09 21.41
N GLU A 78 -15.71 19.78 22.53
CA GLU A 78 -17.00 20.04 23.15
C GLU A 78 -17.72 21.02 22.20
N GLU A 79 -18.08 20.50 21.02
CA GLU A 79 -19.02 21.11 20.11
C GLU A 79 -20.36 20.99 20.82
N THR A 80 -20.70 22.00 21.60
CA THR A 80 -22.09 22.41 21.81
C THR A 80 -22.66 22.91 20.48
N GLU A 81 -22.48 22.14 19.40
CA GLU A 81 -22.93 22.47 18.07
C GLU A 81 -24.37 22.01 17.93
N ASP A 82 -25.22 23.00 17.66
CA ASP A 82 -26.47 22.94 16.92
C ASP A 82 -26.88 21.55 16.43
N ASN A 83 -27.39 20.74 17.36
CA ASN A 83 -27.94 19.42 17.05
C ASN A 83 -29.18 19.54 16.16
N ASP A 84 -29.79 20.73 16.03
CA ASP A 84 -30.94 20.97 15.16
C ASP A 84 -30.62 20.72 13.69
N GLU A 85 -29.44 21.13 13.20
CA GLU A 85 -29.03 20.87 11.82
C GLU A 85 -28.82 19.36 11.58
N LEU A 86 -28.16 18.68 12.53
CA LEU A 86 -27.96 17.23 12.51
C LEU A 86 -29.30 16.47 12.53
N ILE A 87 -30.22 16.86 13.40
CA ILE A 87 -31.56 16.25 13.49
C ILE A 87 -32.32 16.47 12.19
N ALA A 88 -32.28 17.67 11.61
CA ALA A 88 -32.97 17.98 10.36
C ALA A 88 -32.46 17.11 9.19
N VAL A 89 -31.14 17.01 9.02
CA VAL A 89 -30.53 16.21 7.94
C VAL A 89 -30.79 14.71 8.14
N ILE A 90 -30.62 14.19 9.36
CA ILE A 90 -30.89 12.79 9.67
C ILE A 90 -32.37 12.45 9.43
N THR A 91 -33.28 13.30 9.92
CA THR A 91 -34.74 13.10 9.75
C THR A 91 -35.12 13.15 8.27
N ALA A 92 -34.58 14.10 7.50
CA ALA A 92 -34.81 14.20 6.06
C ALA A 92 -34.29 12.96 5.31
N ALA A 93 -33.08 12.48 5.65
CA ALA A 93 -32.49 11.30 5.02
C ALA A 93 -33.30 10.02 5.29
N ILE A 94 -33.78 9.83 6.53
CA ILE A 94 -34.61 8.69 6.91
C ILE A 94 -35.99 8.79 6.24
N ALA A 95 -36.61 9.96 6.26
CA ALA A 95 -37.89 10.21 5.61
C ALA A 95 -37.82 9.91 4.11
N ALA A 96 -36.76 10.35 3.43
CA ALA A 96 -36.51 10.06 2.01
C ALA A 96 -36.27 8.57 1.75
N SER A 97 -35.48 7.91 2.62
CA SER A 97 -35.14 6.48 2.46
C SER A 97 -36.33 5.56 2.67
N LEU A 98 -37.20 5.88 3.63
CA LEU A 98 -38.40 5.10 3.97
C LEU A 98 -39.67 5.59 3.25
N LYS A 99 -39.56 6.63 2.41
CA LYS A 99 -40.70 7.30 1.75
C LYS A 99 -41.83 7.66 2.72
N THR A 100 -41.46 8.11 3.92
CA THR A 100 -42.40 8.48 4.99
C THR A 100 -42.36 9.99 5.23
N SER A 101 -43.38 10.55 5.88
CA SER A 101 -43.41 11.98 6.19
C SER A 101 -42.51 12.31 7.38
N ILE A 102 -42.01 13.55 7.43
CA ILE A 102 -41.09 14.04 8.47
C ILE A 102 -41.70 13.91 9.88
N HIS A 103 -43.01 14.12 10.01
CA HIS A 103 -43.73 14.03 11.30
C HIS A 103 -43.76 12.62 11.90
N ASN A 104 -43.42 11.59 11.13
CA ASN A 104 -43.45 10.20 11.58
C ASN A 104 -42.09 9.72 12.13
N VAL A 105 -41.05 10.56 12.12
CA VAL A 105 -39.69 10.21 12.54
C VAL A 105 -39.28 11.12 13.70
N VAL A 106 -38.79 10.53 14.79
CA VAL A 106 -38.34 11.26 16.00
C VAL A 106 -36.94 10.78 16.38
N VAL A 107 -35.98 11.70 16.41
CA VAL A 107 -34.58 11.43 16.82
C VAL A 107 -34.46 11.66 18.33
N LYS A 108 -34.20 10.59 19.08
CA LYS A 108 -34.16 10.65 20.56
C LYS A 108 -32.74 10.71 21.14
N ASN A 109 -31.78 10.05 20.50
CA ASN A 109 -30.40 9.98 20.96
C ASN A 109 -29.46 9.90 19.77
N ILE A 110 -28.36 10.65 19.83
CA ILE A 110 -27.31 10.68 18.81
C ILE A 110 -26.01 10.30 19.50
N VAL A 111 -25.44 9.16 19.11
CA VAL A 111 -24.15 8.69 19.65
C VAL A 111 -23.21 8.46 18.48
N ARG A 112 -22.07 9.14 18.50
CA ARG A 112 -21.01 8.93 17.50
C ARG A 112 -20.23 7.66 17.89
N ILE A 113 -20.19 6.70 16.97
CA ILE A 113 -19.40 5.48 17.11
C ILE A 113 -18.06 5.72 16.40
N PRO A 114 -16.92 5.30 16.97
CA PRO A 114 -15.63 5.43 16.30
C PRO A 114 -15.64 4.66 14.97
N ASP A 115 -15.12 5.30 13.92
CA ASP A 115 -14.96 4.66 12.62
C ASP A 115 -13.76 3.70 12.65
N GLU A 116 -14.03 2.39 12.54
CA GLU A 116 -13.00 1.35 12.47
C GLU A 116 -12.38 1.21 11.06
N THR A 117 -12.81 2.03 10.10
CA THR A 117 -12.32 1.93 8.72
C THR A 117 -10.80 2.24 8.68
N PRO A 118 -9.97 1.35 8.10
CA PRO A 118 -8.54 1.61 7.98
C PRO A 118 -8.27 2.80 7.04
N ALA A 119 -7.19 3.54 7.30
CA ALA A 119 -6.87 4.78 6.62
C ALA A 119 -6.83 4.68 5.08
N TRP A 120 -6.41 3.54 4.53
CA TRP A 120 -6.36 3.30 3.08
C TRP A 120 -7.75 3.19 2.46
N ALA A 121 -8.72 2.58 3.16
CA ALA A 121 -10.08 2.39 2.66
C ALA A 121 -10.85 3.72 2.68
N SER A 122 -10.63 4.56 3.68
CA SER A 122 -11.19 5.92 3.71
C SER A 122 -10.63 6.77 2.56
N LYS A 123 -9.31 6.80 2.39
CA LYS A 123 -8.62 7.49 1.27
C LYS A 123 -9.12 7.02 -0.10
N GLY A 124 -9.24 5.71 -0.31
CA GLY A 124 -9.71 5.16 -1.59
C GLY A 124 -11.11 5.62 -1.98
N ARG A 125 -12.05 5.74 -1.02
CA ARG A 125 -13.40 6.26 -1.30
C ARG A 125 -13.38 7.72 -1.73
N VAL A 126 -12.57 8.55 -1.05
CA VAL A 126 -12.43 9.98 -1.37
C VAL A 126 -11.82 10.16 -2.77
N ASP A 127 -10.78 9.40 -3.10
CA ASP A 127 -10.13 9.47 -4.41
C ASP A 127 -11.11 9.07 -5.54
N GLN A 128 -11.97 8.06 -5.32
CA GLN A 128 -13.00 7.67 -6.29
C GLN A 128 -14.10 8.72 -6.47
N MET A 129 -14.47 9.43 -5.41
CA MET A 129 -15.44 10.54 -5.49
C MET A 129 -14.84 11.72 -6.26
N ASN A 130 -13.58 12.05 -5.99
CA ASN A 130 -12.88 13.15 -6.67
C ASN A 130 -12.60 12.82 -8.15
N ALA A 131 -12.34 11.55 -8.49
CA ALA A 131 -12.09 11.14 -9.88
C ALA A 131 -13.33 11.20 -10.79
N ARG A 132 -14.53 11.40 -10.23
CA ARG A 132 -15.78 11.52 -10.98
C ARG A 132 -16.13 12.97 -11.36
N PHE A 133 -15.32 13.94 -10.96
CA PHE A 133 -15.42 15.35 -11.32
C PHE A 133 -14.16 15.80 -12.04
#